data_AF-A0A534KQP3-F1
#
_entry.id   AF-A0A534KQP3-F1
#
_cell.length_a   1.000
_cell.length_b   1.000
_cell.length_c   1.000
_cell.angle_alpha   90.00
_cell.angle_beta   90.00
_cell.angle_gamma   90.00
#
_symmetry.space_group_name_H-M   'P 1'
#
loop_
_entity.id
_entity.type
_entity.pdbx_description
1 polymer ?
#
loop_
_entity_poly.entity_id
_entity_poly.type
_entity_poly.pdbx_seq_one_letter_code
_entity_poly.pdbx_strand_id
1 'polypeptide(L)' 'MAVISDYIHLMKLRIDALLLLVAAAGYVATSGIAVDLWRFSLLMIAGLLGAGGASATNHYLDRDLDSVMHRTRTRPLPQ' A
#
# COMPACT_ATOMS: atom_id res chain seq x y z
N MET A 1 -2.91 -19.13 8.44
CA MET A 1 -1.85 -18.65 7.53
C MET A 1 -2.39 -18.01 6.25
N ALA A 2 -3.49 -18.51 5.65
CA ALA A 2 -4.06 -17.94 4.41
C ALA A 2 -4.49 -16.46 4.53
N VAL A 3 -5.24 -16.11 5.59
CA VAL A 3 -5.82 -14.78 5.79
C VAL A 3 -4.77 -13.65 5.82
N ILE A 4 -3.63 -13.86 6.49
CA ILE A 4 -2.56 -12.85 6.57
C ILE A 4 -1.93 -12.63 5.19
N SER A 5 -1.73 -13.72 4.43
CA SER A 5 -1.22 -13.66 3.06
C SER A 5 -2.19 -12.89 2.15
N ASP A 6 -3.51 -13.05 2.35
CA ASP A 6 -4.52 -12.32 1.59
C ASP A 6 -4.46 -10.82 1.89
N TYR A 7 -4.35 -10.42 3.17
CA TYR A 7 -4.16 -9.01 3.53
C TYR A 7 -2.89 -8.39 2.92
N ILE A 8 -1.78 -9.12 2.93
CA ILE A 8 -0.51 -8.71 2.30
C ILE A 8 -0.70 -8.55 0.77
N HIS A 9 -1.47 -9.44 0.15
CA HIS A 9 -1.80 -9.36 -1.28
C HIS A 9 -2.70 -8.15 -1.60
N LEU A 10 -3.67 -7.84 -0.75
CA LEU A 10 -4.54 -6.67 -0.91
C LEU A 10 -3.76 -5.36 -0.82
N MET A 11 -2.79 -5.26 0.11
CA MET A 11 -1.98 -4.07 0.28
C MET A 11 -1.06 -3.77 -0.92
N LYS A 12 -0.91 -4.68 -1.90
CA LYS A 12 -0.04 -4.46 -3.07
C LYS A 12 1.34 -3.91 -2.69
N LEU A 13 1.97 -4.50 -1.66
CA LEU A 13 3.22 -4.02 -1.05
C LEU A 13 4.36 -3.67 -2.02
N ARG A 14 4.39 -4.28 -3.22
CA ARG A 14 5.35 -3.90 -4.28
C ARG A 14 5.16 -2.47 -4.79
N ILE A 15 3.93 -2.03 -4.97
CA ILE A 15 3.59 -0.68 -5.43
C ILE A 15 3.77 0.31 -4.27
N ASP A 16 3.26 -0.04 -3.09
CA ASP A 16 3.38 0.78 -1.88
C ASP A 16 4.85 0.97 -1.47
N ALA A 17 5.72 -0.01 -1.69
CA ALA A 17 7.15 0.13 -1.44
C ALA A 17 7.79 1.24 -2.31
N LEU A 18 7.36 1.39 -3.56
CA LEU A 18 7.87 2.45 -4.43
C LEU A 18 7.39 3.82 -3.95
N LEU A 19 6.13 3.93 -3.51
CA LEU A 19 5.59 5.14 -2.92
C LEU A 19 6.36 5.53 -1.64
N LEU A 20 6.58 4.56 -0.75
CA LEU A 20 7.33 4.74 0.49
C LEU A 20 8.79 5.11 0.23
N LEU A 21 9.42 4.57 -0.82
CA LEU A 21 10.77 4.94 -1.23
C LEU A 21 10.83 6.42 -1.63
N VAL A 22 9.86 6.90 -2.42
CA VAL A 22 9.78 8.31 -2.83
C VAL A 22 9.52 9.21 -1.61
N ALA A 23 8.64 8.80 -0.69
CA ALA A 23 8.39 9.52 0.54
C ALA A 23 9.65 9.60 1.43
N ALA A 24 10.38 8.50 1.57
CA ALA A 24 11.64 8.45 2.31
C ALA A 24 12.71 9.34 1.67
N ALA A 25 12.87 9.29 0.35
CA ALA A 25 13.80 10.13 -0.38
C ALA A 25 13.47 11.62 -0.20
N GLY A 26 12.19 12.00 -0.30
CA GLY A 26 11.74 13.37 -0.08
C GLY A 26 11.98 13.86 1.36
N TYR A 27 11.79 12.99 2.34
CA TYR A 27 12.07 13.31 3.74
C TYR A 27 13.56 13.55 3.98
N VAL A 28 14.42 12.66 3.50
CA VAL A 28 15.88 12.80 3.63
C VAL A 28 16.39 14.03 2.87
N ALA A 29 15.83 14.32 1.70
CA ALA A 29 16.20 15.49 0.91
C ALA A 29 15.84 16.82 1.61
N THR A 30 14.84 16.82 2.50
CA THR A 30 14.36 18.02 3.20
C THR A 30 14.76 18.11 4.67
N SER A 31 15.33 17.04 5.25
CA SER A 31 15.67 16.98 6.67
C SER A 31 16.87 17.84 7.11
N GLY A 32 17.65 18.38 6.17
CA GLY A 32 18.84 19.17 6.51
C GLY A 32 19.96 18.32 7.12
N ILE A 33 20.64 18.83 8.16
CA ILE A 33 21.87 18.22 8.72
C ILE A 33 21.58 16.93 9.52
N ALA A 34 20.37 16.78 10.07
CA ALA A 34 20.01 15.63 10.90
C ALA A 34 18.63 15.10 10.54
N VAL A 35 18.55 13.78 10.36
CA VAL A 35 17.29 13.06 10.13
C VAL A 35 16.64 12.80 11.49
N ASP A 36 15.47 13.37 11.74
CA ASP A 36 14.64 12.99 12.89
C ASP A 36 14.00 11.62 12.59
N LEU A 37 14.56 10.58 13.21
CA LEU A 37 14.12 9.19 13.03
C LEU A 37 12.68 8.97 13.51
N TRP A 38 12.22 9.71 14.52
CA TRP A 38 10.86 9.54 15.03
C TRP A 38 9.82 9.99 14.01
N ARG A 39 10.00 11.18 13.44
CA ARG A 39 9.16 11.70 12.36
C ARG A 39 9.26 10.86 11.09
N PHE A 40 10.46 10.36 10.78
CA PHE A 40 10.65 9.43 9.66
C PHE A 40 9.83 8.15 9.86
N SER A 41 9.89 7.52 11.04
CA SER A 41 9.10 6.32 11.34
C SER A 41 7.60 6.59 11.25
N LEU A 42 7.13 7.74 11.76
CA LEU A 42 5.73 8.14 11.64
C LEU A 42 5.29 8.29 10.18
N LEU A 43 6.12 8.94 9.34
CA LEU A 43 5.85 9.08 7.91
C LEU A 43 5.72 7.72 7.24
N MET A 44 6.65 6.80 7.51
CA MET A 44 6.66 5.47 6.88
C MET A 44 5.46 4.63 7.30
N ILE A 45 5.09 4.65 8.58
CA ILE A 45 3.93 3.91 9.10
C ILE A 45 2.63 4.51 8.55
N ALA A 46 2.48 5.83 8.58
CA ALA A 46 1.29 6.51 8.05
C ALA A 46 1.15 6.29 6.54
N GLY A 47 2.26 6.38 5.79
CA GLY A 47 2.29 6.11 4.36
C GLY A 47 1.89 4.67 4.02
N LEU A 48 2.42 3.69 4.76
CA LEU A 48 2.10 2.28 4.55
C LEU A 48 0.62 1.99 4.84
N LEU A 49 0.08 2.52 5.94
CA LEU A 49 -1.33 2.34 6.31
C LEU A 49 -2.26 3.04 5.32
N GLY A 50 -1.93 4.26 4.90
CA GLY A 50 -2.72 5.03 3.94
C GLY A 50 -2.74 4.39 2.55
N ALA A 51 -1.57 4.00 2.02
CA ALA A 51 -1.45 3.35 0.72
C ALA A 51 -2.08 1.96 0.71
N GLY A 52 -1.84 1.16 1.77
CA GLY A 52 -2.42 -0.16 1.93
C GLY A 52 -3.94 -0.10 2.04
N GLY A 53 -4.46 0.86 2.82
CA GLY A 53 -5.89 1.14 2.92
C GLY A 53 -6.50 1.52 1.57
N ALA A 54 -5.89 2.45 0.84
CA ALA A 54 -6.36 2.84 -0.50
C ALA A 54 -6.35 1.67 -1.50
N SER A 55 -5.31 0.83 -1.48
CA SER A 55 -5.22 -0.37 -2.32
C SER A 55 -6.32 -1.38 -1.99
N ALA A 56 -6.60 -1.61 -0.71
CA ALA A 56 -7.68 -2.48 -0.26
C ALA A 56 -9.07 -1.91 -0.63
N THR A 57 -9.29 -0.61 -0.43
CA THR A 57 -10.54 0.07 -0.81
C THR A 57 -10.77 0.01 -2.31
N ASN A 58 -9.75 0.22 -3.14
CA ASN A 58 -9.87 0.08 -4.59
C ASN A 58 -10.34 -1.32 -4.97
N HIS A 59 -9.75 -2.39 -4.40
CA HIS A 59 -10.24 -3.74 -4.66
C HIS A 59 -11.66 -3.98 -4.15
N TYR A 60 -12.06 -3.38 -3.03
CA TYR A 60 -13.42 -3.53 -2.50
C TYR A 60 -14.46 -2.84 -3.38
N LEU A 61 -14.14 -1.66 -3.91
CA LEU A 61 -15.03 -0.92 -4.82
C LEU A 61 -15.12 -1.58 -6.20
N ASP A 62 -14.00 -2.13 -6.69
CA ASP A 62 -13.92 -2.77 -8.01
C ASP A 62 -14.48 -4.20 -8.01
N ARG A 63 -14.89 -4.78 -6.87
CA ARG A 63 -15.26 -6.19 -6.75
C ARG A 63 -16.29 -6.69 -7.78
N ASP A 64 -17.31 -5.87 -8.06
CA ASP A 64 -18.39 -6.21 -8.99
C ASP A 64 -17.93 -6.11 -10.45
N LEU A 65 -16.93 -5.27 -10.74
CA LEU A 65 -16.31 -5.13 -12.06
C LEU A 65 -15.25 -6.22 -12.28
N ASP A 66 -14.48 -6.53 -11.23
CA ASP A 66 -13.44 -7.55 -11.27
C ASP A 66 -14.02 -8.93 -11.58
N SER A 67 -15.24 -9.25 -11.13
CA SER A 67 -15.91 -10.53 -11.39
C SER A 67 -16.22 -10.77 -12.89
N VAL A 68 -16.48 -9.71 -13.66
CA VAL A 68 -16.77 -9.81 -15.11
C VAL A 68 -15.53 -9.61 -16.00
N MET A 69 -14.38 -9.23 -15.43
CA MET A 69 -13.14 -8.99 -16.16
C MET A 69 -12.23 -10.22 -16.22
N HIS A 70 -11.90 -10.69 -17.43
CA HIS A 70 -11.04 -11.86 -17.64
C HIS A 70 -9.68 -11.77 -16.92
N ARG A 71 -9.11 -10.55 -16.81
CA ARG A 71 -7.81 -10.29 -16.19
C ARG A 71 -7.84 -10.28 -14.66
N THR A 72 -8.94 -9.89 -14.02
CA THR A 72 -8.98 -9.56 -12.59
C THR A 72 -9.97 -10.40 -11.78
N ARG A 73 -10.78 -11.25 -12.44
CA ARG A 73 -11.72 -12.21 -11.83
C ARG A 73 -11.15 -13.19 -10.81
N THR A 74 -9.82 -13.36 -10.75
CA THR A 74 -9.13 -14.26 -9.81
C THR A 74 -8.45 -13.52 -8.66
N ARG A 75 -8.78 -12.23 -8.44
CA ARG A 75 -8.32 -11.50 -7.25
C ARG A 75 -8.85 -12.18 -5.96
N PRO A 76 -8.43 -11.77 -4.76
CA PRO A 76 -8.87 -12.41 -3.51
C PRO A 76 -10.27 -11.98 -3.05
N LEU A 77 -10.76 -10.82 -3.54
CA LEU A 77 -12.06 -10.24 -3.18
C LEU A 77 -13.27 -10.48 -4.14
N PRO A 78 -13.17 -11.10 -5.33
CA PRO A 78 -14.32 -11.30 -6.19
C PRO A 78 -15.23 -12.40 -5.65
N GLN A 79 -16.53 -12.10 -5.64
CA GLN A 79 -17.57 -13.11 -5.81
C GLN A 79 -18.05 -13.04 -7.26
#